data_AF-A0A4P8IQB2-F1
#
_entry.id   AF-A0A4P8IQB2-F1
#
_cell.length_a   1.000
_cell.length_b   1.000
_cell.length_c   1.000
_cell.angle_alpha   90.00
_cell.angle_beta   90.00
_cell.angle_gamma   90.00
#
_symmetry.space_group_name_H-M   'P 1'
#
loop_
_entity.id
_entity.type
_entity.pdbx_description
1 polymer ?
#
loop_
_entity_poly.entity_id
_entity_poly.type
_entity_poly.pdbx_seq_one_letter_code
_entity_poly.pdbx_strand_id
1 'polypeptide(L)' 'MSEHLMDAADLERVTGKKRYSKQAEWFKASFGIDVVRCADGTLIMTWAQFDALLAKKSGTAPAGNSATVELCYD' A
#
# COMPACT_ATOMS: atom_id res chain seq x y z
N MET A 1 -9.69 -2.20 14.22
CA MET A 1 -9.64 -1.30 13.06
C MET A 1 -10.08 -2.10 11.86
N SER A 2 -11.02 -1.59 11.07
CA SER A 2 -11.61 -2.33 9.95
C SER A 2 -10.54 -2.64 8.88
N GLU A 3 -10.36 -3.92 8.58
CA GLU A 3 -9.47 -4.46 7.54
C GLU A 3 -10.04 -4.21 6.15
N HIS A 4 -10.40 -2.95 5.85
CA HIS A 4 -10.99 -2.61 4.57
C HIS A 4 -9.92 -2.62 3.49
N LEU A 5 -10.07 -3.52 2.53
CA LEU A 5 -9.26 -3.56 1.33
C LEU A 5 -9.51 -2.29 0.52
N MET A 6 -8.45 -1.65 0.01
CA MET A 6 -8.61 -0.53 -0.90
C MET A 6 -9.08 -1.06 -2.25
N ASP A 7 -10.16 -0.48 -2.78
CA ASP A 7 -10.59 -0.75 -4.13
C ASP A 7 -9.84 0.13 -5.15
N ALA A 8 -10.12 -0.07 -6.44
CA ALA A 8 -9.49 0.71 -7.50
C ALA A 8 -9.82 2.22 -7.41
N ALA A 9 -11.01 2.58 -6.92
CA ALA A 9 -11.44 3.97 -6.81
C ALA A 9 -10.71 4.69 -5.67
N ASP A 10 -10.49 4.02 -4.56
CA ASP A 10 -9.68 4.50 -3.45
C ASP A 10 -8.22 4.69 -3.85
N LEU A 11 -7.65 3.73 -4.59
CA LEU A 11 -6.30 3.85 -5.13
C LEU A 11 -6.18 5.00 -6.14
N GLU A 12 -7.18 5.21 -7.00
CA GLU A 12 -7.25 6.40 -7.87
C GLU A 12 -7.31 7.69 -7.06
N ARG A 13 -8.11 7.74 -6.00
CA ARG A 13 -8.25 8.93 -5.13
C ARG A 13 -6.95 9.26 -4.41
N VAL A 14 -6.23 8.26 -3.91
CA VAL A 14 -4.98 8.44 -3.15
C VAL A 14 -3.82 8.81 -4.07
N THR A 15 -3.65 8.09 -5.17
CA THR A 15 -2.49 8.25 -6.07
C THR A 15 -2.72 9.32 -7.15
N GLY A 16 -3.98 9.64 -7.47
CA GLY A 16 -4.36 10.45 -8.62
C GLY A 16 -4.09 9.77 -9.96
N LYS A 17 -3.83 8.45 -10.00
CA LYS A 17 -3.46 7.70 -11.21
C LYS A 17 -4.47 6.60 -11.49
N LYS A 18 -4.90 6.49 -12.75
CA LYS A 18 -5.84 5.45 -13.22
C LYS A 18 -5.19 4.12 -13.61
N ARG A 19 -3.92 4.18 -14.02
CA ARG A 19 -3.18 2.98 -14.47
C ARG A 19 -2.49 2.32 -13.28
N TYR A 20 -2.73 1.03 -13.06
CA TYR A 20 -2.14 0.27 -11.95
C TYR A 20 -0.61 0.30 -11.93
N SER A 21 0.03 0.25 -13.11
CA SER A 21 1.49 0.42 -13.20
C SER A 21 1.97 1.77 -12.68
N LYS A 22 1.23 2.85 -12.98
CA LYS A 22 1.53 4.21 -12.50
C LYS A 22 1.24 4.39 -11.02
N GLN A 23 0.21 3.71 -10.50
CA GLN A 23 -0.07 3.67 -9.06
C GLN A 23 1.09 3.02 -8.31
N ALA A 24 1.58 1.87 -8.79
CA ALA A 24 2.70 1.17 -8.18
C ALA A 24 4.01 1.97 -8.26
N GLU A 25 4.30 2.60 -9.41
CA GLU A 25 5.43 3.54 -9.53
C GLU A 25 5.31 4.70 -8.54
N TRP A 26 4.10 5.21 -8.30
CA TRP A 26 3.85 6.27 -7.33
C TRP A 26 4.15 5.82 -5.89
N PHE A 27 3.78 4.60 -5.52
CA PHE A 27 4.12 4.04 -4.19
C PHE A 27 5.62 3.89 -4.01
N LYS A 28 6.33 3.42 -5.05
CA LYS A 28 7.79 3.32 -5.05
C LYS A 28 8.46 4.68 -4.93
N ALA A 29 7.97 5.69 -5.66
CA ALA A 29 8.51 7.05 -5.59
C ALA A 29 8.19 7.75 -4.26
N SER A 30 7.01 7.51 -3.68
CA SER A 30 6.54 8.22 -2.49
C SER A 30 7.02 7.60 -1.17
N PHE A 31 7.19 6.28 -1.14
CA PHE A 31 7.48 5.51 0.07
C PHE A 31 8.68 4.56 -0.08
N GLY A 32 9.24 4.41 -1.29
CA GLY A 32 10.37 3.48 -1.53
C GLY A 32 9.98 2.00 -1.52
N ILE A 33 8.69 1.67 -1.57
CA ILE A 33 8.20 0.29 -1.50
C ILE A 33 7.71 -0.23 -2.86
N ASP A 34 7.89 -1.53 -3.09
CA ASP A 34 7.22 -2.23 -4.17
C ASP A 34 5.93 -2.87 -3.64
N VAL A 35 4.79 -2.35 -4.09
CA VAL A 35 3.46 -2.83 -3.70
C VAL A 35 3.11 -4.14 -4.40
N VAL A 36 2.52 -5.06 -3.64
CA VAL A 36 2.04 -6.35 -4.13
C VAL A 36 0.87 -6.14 -5.09
N ARG A 37 0.85 -6.93 -6.16
CA ARG A 37 -0.19 -6.90 -7.19
C ARG A 37 -0.81 -8.28 -7.33
N CYS A 38 -2.10 -8.30 -7.64
CA CYS A 38 -2.79 -9.52 -8.02
C CYS A 38 -2.37 -9.99 -9.43
N ALA A 39 -2.75 -11.20 -9.81
CA ALA A 39 -2.46 -11.76 -11.13
C ALA A 39 -3.06 -10.92 -12.28
N ASP A 40 -4.18 -10.26 -12.01
CA ASP A 40 -4.90 -9.31 -12.86
C ASP A 40 -4.28 -7.89 -12.87
N GLY A 41 -3.18 -7.68 -12.13
CA GLY A 41 -2.39 -6.45 -12.14
C GLY A 41 -2.93 -5.33 -11.25
N THR A 42 -4.05 -5.56 -10.56
CA THR A 42 -4.61 -4.69 -9.51
C THR A 42 -3.69 -4.64 -8.29
N LEU A 43 -3.65 -3.52 -7.59
CA LEU A 43 -2.88 -3.41 -6.35
C LEU A 43 -3.71 -3.98 -5.19
N ILE A 44 -3.08 -4.83 -4.37
CA ILE A 44 -3.72 -5.38 -3.18
C ILE A 44 -3.10 -4.70 -1.96
N MET A 45 -3.86 -3.84 -1.30
CA MET A 45 -3.46 -3.19 -0.06
C MET A 45 -4.69 -2.81 0.77
N THR A 46 -4.57 -2.86 2.09
CA THR A 46 -5.61 -2.39 3.02
C THR A 46 -5.41 -0.92 3.39
N TRP A 47 -6.48 -0.25 3.82
CA TRP A 47 -6.41 1.10 4.37
C TRP A 47 -5.45 1.19 5.57
N ALA A 48 -5.42 0.16 6.42
CA ALA A 48 -4.50 0.08 7.55
C ALA A 48 -3.02 0.04 7.12
N GLN A 49 -2.70 -0.69 6.06
CA GLN A 49 -1.35 -0.68 5.49
C GLN A 49 -0.99 0.68 4.90
N PHE A 50 -1.94 1.34 4.22
CA PHE A 50 -1.71 2.68 3.69
C PHE A 50 -1.46 3.71 4.80
N ASP A 51 -2.25 3.70 5.88
CA ASP A 51 -2.04 4.56 7.03
C ASP A 51 -0.69 4.31 7.71
N ALA A 52 -0.25 3.04 7.79
CA ALA A 52 1.08 2.71 8.27
C ALA A 52 2.20 3.31 7.37
N LEU A 53 2.02 3.31 6.05
CA LEU A 53 2.94 3.96 5.11
C LEU A 53 2.96 5.47 5.30
N LEU A 54 1.80 6.10 5.48
CA LEU A 54 1.68 7.53 5.76
C LEU A 54 2.35 7.90 7.09
N ALA A 55 2.15 7.09 8.13
CA ALA A 55 2.80 7.28 9.43
C ALA A 55 4.33 7.18 9.29
N LYS A 56 4.84 6.21 8.52
CA LYS A 56 6.28 6.11 8.24
C LYS A 56 6.82 7.33 7.50
N LYS A 57 6.11 7.80 6.48
CA LYS A 57 6.51 8.98 5.69
C LYS A 57 6.48 10.28 6.49
N SER A 58 5.50 10.44 7.36
CA SER A 58 5.37 11.61 8.25
C SER A 58 6.27 11.55 9.48
N GLY A 59 7.02 10.45 9.67
CA GLY A 59 7.86 10.24 10.85
C GLY A 59 7.04 10.05 12.14
N THR A 60 5.73 9.87 12.03
CA THR A 60 4.81 9.66 13.17
C THR A 60 4.52 8.16 13.37
N ALA A 61 5.17 7.29 12.61
CA ALA A 61 5.09 5.85 12.82
C ALA A 61 5.55 5.53 14.25
N PRO A 62 4.73 4.86 15.07
CA PRO A 62 5.21 4.30 16.31
C PRO A 62 6.38 3.37 15.97
N ALA A 63 7.46 3.43 16.74
CA ALA A 63 8.74 2.76 16.50
C ALA A 63 8.70 1.21 16.55
N GLY A 64 7.57 0.59 16.22
CA GLY A 64 7.36 -0.85 16.29
C GLY A 64 6.29 -1.31 15.32
N ASN A 65 6.59 -1.31 14.02
CA ASN A 65 6.21 -2.42 13.14
C ASN A 65 6.88 -2.26 11.77
N SER A 66 8.11 -2.74 11.68
CA SER A 66 8.59 -3.37 10.44
C SER A 66 7.87 -4.70 10.33
N ALA A 67 6.61 -4.68 9.92
CA ALA A 67 5.91 -5.89 9.51
C ALA A 67 6.59 -6.37 8.21
N THR A 68 7.67 -7.12 8.37
CA THR A 68 8.10 -8.10 7.38
C THR A 68 6.90 -8.99 7.20
N VAL A 69 6.19 -8.84 6.08
CA VAL A 69 5.07 -9.71 5.73
C VAL A 69 5.68 -11.07 5.39
N GLU A 70 5.86 -11.89 6.42
CA GLU A 70 6.21 -13.30 6.23
C GLU A 70 4.95 -13.98 5.68
N LEU A 71 4.94 -14.18 4.37
CA LEU A 71 3.90 -14.94 3.70
C LEU A 71 4.09 -16.40 4.08
N CYS A 72 3.36 -16.88 5.09
CA CYS A 72 3.23 -18.30 5.38
C CYS A 72 2.62 -19.00 4.15
N TYR A 73 3.41 -19.86 3.52
CA TYR A 73 2.94 -20.82 2.53
C TYR A 73 2.90 -22.18 3.24
N ASP A 74 1.70 -22.75 3.41
CA ASP A 74 1.49 -24.16 3.78
C ASP A 74 1.51 -25.02 2.50
#